data_AF-A0A9J6RDX0-F1
#
_entry.id   AF-A0A9J6RDX0-F1
#
_cell.length_a   1.000
_cell.length_b   1.000
_cell.length_c   1.000
_cell.angle_alpha   90.00
_cell.angle_beta   90.00
_cell.angle_gamma   90.00
#
_symmetry.space_group_name_H-M   'P 1'
#
loop_
_entity.id
_entity.type
_entity.pdbx_description
1 polymer ?
#
loop_
_entity_poly.entity_id
_entity_poly.type
_entity_poly.pdbx_seq_one_letter_code
_entity_poly.pdbx_strand_id
1 'polypeptide(L)'
;MRKIAIQGLLLLFVMVLFVLVYYGFFTYPKYSGKAQFIPFPIISIFMLVLFLVVFFYGKYLLNVKIIHRIGLSVSVVVLFLLISIYIDYKYSHVLEHYYQRFPYTNLLHLSEYSKQPGNFMTVNQSLKKDGIQVHSLVEGNTDNLDSEIQGTSFSQMIYYVNEAFYVIFDWKKEIVVTSVDRSELPTLMSNKLDEKGSIIYYEGNFVTFRDELGETTKYKIVPVDNDFDFVDLSRSNRP
;
A
#
# COMPACT_ATOMS: atom_id res chain seq x y z
N MET A 1 -16.68 -27.54 -32.62
CA MET A 1 -15.67 -26.62 -32.05
C MET A 1 -16.27 -25.32 -31.51
N ARG A 2 -17.08 -24.56 -32.26
CA ARG A 2 -17.68 -23.27 -31.81
C ARG A 2 -18.43 -23.32 -30.47
N LYS A 3 -19.24 -24.37 -30.23
CA LYS A 3 -20.03 -24.52 -28.99
C LYS A 3 -19.17 -24.73 -27.73
N ILE A 4 -18.09 -25.51 -27.86
CA ILE A 4 -17.15 -25.78 -26.77
C ILE A 4 -16.34 -24.52 -26.42
N ALA A 5 -15.94 -23.74 -27.43
CA ALA A 5 -15.25 -22.47 -27.22
C ALA A 5 -16.12 -21.43 -26.50
N ILE A 6 -17.40 -21.31 -26.88
CA ILE A 6 -18.36 -20.42 -26.21
C ILE A 6 -18.59 -20.83 -24.75
N GLN A 7 -18.69 -22.13 -24.49
CA GLN A 7 -18.82 -22.65 -23.12
C GLN A 7 -17.58 -22.36 -22.28
N GLY A 8 -16.38 -22.64 -22.80
CA GLY A 8 -15.12 -22.33 -22.11
C GLY A 8 -14.99 -20.83 -21.77
N LEU A 9 -15.39 -19.95 -22.70
CA LEU A 9 -15.38 -18.49 -22.47
C LEU A 9 -16.35 -18.08 -21.34
N LEU A 10 -17.55 -18.69 -21.29
CA LEU A 10 -18.52 -18.41 -20.25
C LEU A 10 -18.02 -18.82 -18.86
N LEU A 11 -17.34 -19.97 -18.76
CA LEU A 11 -16.74 -20.44 -17.52
C LEU A 11 -15.63 -19.49 -17.06
N LEU A 12 -14.76 -19.07 -17.99
CA LEU A 12 -13.71 -18.08 -17.71
C LEU A 12 -14.30 -16.77 -17.19
N PHE A 13 -15.37 -16.27 -17.82
CA PHE A 13 -16.06 -15.06 -17.40
C PHE A 13 -16.62 -15.17 -15.97
N VAL A 14 -17.27 -16.29 -15.64
CA VAL A 14 -17.76 -16.55 -14.28
C VAL A 14 -16.60 -16.61 -13.28
N MET A 15 -15.49 -17.26 -13.62
CA MET A 15 -14.31 -17.30 -12.75
C MET A 15 -13.72 -15.90 -12.50
N VAL A 16 -13.59 -15.09 -13.55
CA VAL A 16 -13.12 -13.70 -13.44
C VAL A 16 -14.06 -12.87 -12.57
N LEU A 17 -15.38 -13.00 -12.77
CA LEU A 17 -16.37 -12.30 -11.94
C LEU A 17 -16.25 -12.69 -10.46
N PHE A 18 -16.07 -13.98 -10.16
CA PHE A 18 -15.85 -14.44 -8.80
C PHE A 18 -14.56 -13.88 -8.18
N VAL A 19 -13.47 -13.80 -8.95
CA VAL A 19 -12.23 -13.15 -8.49
C VAL A 19 -12.49 -11.68 -8.19
N LEU A 20 -13.18 -10.96 -9.06
CA LEU A 20 -13.50 -9.54 -8.86
C LEU A 20 -14.37 -9.31 -7.61
N VAL A 21 -15.39 -10.15 -7.38
CA VAL A 21 -16.24 -10.07 -6.19
C VAL A 21 -15.43 -10.36 -4.93
N TYR A 22 -14.58 -11.39 -4.95
CA TYR A 22 -13.71 -11.70 -3.81
C TYR A 22 -12.77 -10.54 -3.49
N TYR A 23 -12.13 -9.97 -4.51
CA TYR A 23 -11.25 -8.82 -4.28
C TYR A 23 -12.04 -7.62 -3.76
N GLY A 24 -13.14 -7.23 -4.40
CA GLY A 24 -13.95 -6.08 -3.95
C GLY A 24 -14.44 -6.17 -2.50
N PHE A 25 -14.84 -7.35 -2.04
CA PHE A 25 -15.40 -7.54 -0.70
C PHE A 25 -14.36 -7.85 0.38
N PHE A 26 -13.30 -8.60 0.06
CA PHE A 26 -12.42 -9.18 1.09
C PHE A 26 -11.07 -8.48 1.22
N THR A 27 -10.63 -7.64 0.27
CA THR A 27 -9.37 -6.89 0.45
C THR A 27 -9.51 -5.71 1.40
N TYR A 28 -10.59 -4.94 1.34
CA TYR A 28 -10.73 -3.73 2.17
C TYR A 28 -10.59 -4.00 3.68
N PRO A 29 -11.31 -4.96 4.30
CA PRO A 29 -11.19 -5.20 5.74
C PRO A 29 -9.82 -5.75 6.13
N LYS A 30 -9.14 -6.47 5.23
CA LYS A 30 -7.80 -7.00 5.48
C LYS A 30 -6.74 -5.91 5.54
N TYR A 31 -6.88 -4.87 4.72
CA TYR A 31 -5.84 -3.87 4.48
C TYR A 31 -6.11 -2.50 5.11
N SER A 32 -7.34 -2.21 5.55
CA SER A 32 -7.70 -0.94 6.18
C SER A 32 -7.33 -0.82 7.67
N GLY A 33 -6.62 -1.81 8.23
CA GLY A 33 -6.26 -1.85 9.66
C GLY A 33 -7.45 -1.99 10.61
N LYS A 34 -8.69 -2.10 10.10
CA LYS A 34 -9.90 -2.34 10.89
C LYS A 34 -9.95 -3.81 11.32
N ALA A 35 -10.46 -4.05 12.53
CA ALA A 35 -10.59 -5.40 13.08
C ALA A 35 -11.28 -6.32 12.07
N GLN A 36 -10.58 -7.37 11.66
CA GLN A 36 -11.13 -8.42 10.81
C GLN A 36 -12.26 -9.13 11.57
N PHE A 37 -13.50 -8.75 11.30
CA PHE A 37 -14.63 -9.66 11.49
C PHE A 37 -15.15 -10.08 10.13
N ILE A 38 -14.29 -10.75 9.36
CA ILE A 38 -14.76 -11.66 8.32
C ILE A 38 -14.72 -13.04 8.96
N PRO A 39 -15.86 -13.57 9.42
CA PRO A 39 -15.90 -14.94 9.88
C PRO A 39 -15.31 -15.84 8.78
N PHE A 40 -14.35 -16.69 9.13
CA PHE A 40 -13.90 -17.84 8.33
C PHE A 40 -15.06 -18.58 7.60
N PRO A 41 -16.29 -18.65 8.16
CA PRO A 41 -17.49 -19.05 7.45
C PRO A 41 -17.75 -18.40 6.08
N ILE A 42 -17.55 -17.08 5.91
CA ILE A 42 -17.96 -16.37 4.68
C ILE A 42 -17.08 -16.78 3.49
N ILE A 43 -15.76 -16.84 3.70
CA ILE A 43 -14.82 -17.34 2.66
C ILE A 43 -15.14 -18.80 2.34
N SER A 44 -15.43 -19.61 3.36
CA SER A 44 -15.79 -21.02 3.18
C SER A 44 -17.09 -21.20 2.38
N ILE A 45 -18.12 -20.38 2.66
CA ILE A 45 -19.38 -20.34 1.90
C ILE A 45 -19.11 -19.93 0.45
N PHE A 46 -18.26 -18.93 0.22
CA PHE A 46 -17.92 -18.49 -1.14
C PHE A 46 -17.23 -19.58 -1.95
N MET A 47 -16.25 -20.28 -1.36
CA MET A 47 -15.56 -21.40 -2.01
C MET A 47 -16.53 -22.56 -2.29
N LEU A 48 -17.46 -22.84 -1.38
CA LEU A 48 -18.51 -23.83 -1.57
C LEU A 48 -19.43 -23.45 -2.75
N VAL A 49 -19.86 -22.19 -2.84
CA VAL A 49 -20.69 -21.71 -3.95
C VAL A 49 -19.93 -21.83 -5.28
N LEU A 50 -18.67 -21.42 -5.35
CA LEU A 50 -17.84 -21.58 -6.54
C LEU A 50 -17.73 -23.06 -6.96
N PHE A 51 -17.47 -23.94 -5.99
CA PHE A 51 -17.43 -25.38 -6.22
C PHE A 51 -18.74 -25.90 -6.83
N LEU A 52 -19.88 -25.53 -6.24
CA LEU A 52 -21.21 -25.94 -6.71
C LEU A 52 -21.51 -25.41 -8.11
N VAL A 53 -21.21 -24.15 -8.40
CA VAL A 53 -21.39 -23.54 -9.72
C VAL A 53 -20.61 -24.32 -10.77
N VAL A 54 -19.31 -24.57 -10.53
CA VAL A 54 -18.47 -25.34 -11.48
C VAL A 54 -18.95 -26.79 -11.59
N PHE A 55 -19.42 -27.38 -10.50
CA PHE A 55 -19.90 -28.77 -10.49
C PHE A 55 -21.17 -28.93 -11.33
N PHE A 56 -22.15 -28.04 -11.15
CA PHE A 56 -23.37 -28.02 -11.94
C PHE A 56 -23.10 -27.59 -13.38
N TYR A 57 -22.17 -26.66 -13.62
CA TYR A 57 -21.71 -26.31 -14.96
C TYR A 57 -21.19 -27.53 -15.72
N GLY A 58 -20.32 -28.33 -15.09
CA GLY A 58 -19.81 -29.56 -15.66
C GLY A 58 -20.91 -30.58 -15.99
N LYS A 59 -21.99 -30.61 -15.20
CA LYS A 59 -23.16 -31.46 -15.45
C LYS A 59 -24.01 -30.95 -16.63
N TYR A 60 -24.46 -29.70 -16.58
CA TYR A 60 -25.50 -29.20 -17.48
C TYR A 60 -24.98 -28.67 -18.82
N LEU A 61 -23.75 -28.17 -18.87
CA LEU A 61 -23.18 -27.57 -20.10
C LEU A 61 -22.18 -28.49 -20.80
N LEU A 62 -21.33 -29.16 -20.04
CA LEU A 62 -20.24 -29.98 -20.60
C LEU A 62 -20.57 -31.49 -20.64
N ASN A 63 -21.66 -31.92 -20.01
CA ASN A 63 -22.10 -33.32 -19.96
C ASN A 63 -21.01 -34.29 -19.44
N VAL A 64 -20.23 -33.83 -18.46
CA VAL A 64 -19.04 -34.53 -17.94
C VAL A 64 -19.43 -35.58 -16.89
N LYS A 65 -18.72 -36.73 -16.89
CA LYS A 65 -18.88 -37.80 -15.88
C LYS A 65 -18.61 -37.27 -14.46
N ILE A 66 -19.31 -37.82 -13.46
CA ILE A 66 -19.28 -37.30 -12.08
C ILE A 66 -17.88 -37.10 -11.50
N ILE A 67 -16.98 -38.06 -11.69
CA ILE A 67 -15.62 -38.00 -11.14
C ILE A 67 -14.80 -36.85 -11.74
N HIS A 68 -15.01 -36.57 -13.03
CA HIS A 68 -14.34 -35.48 -13.74
C HIS A 68 -14.96 -34.12 -13.36
N ARG A 69 -16.25 -34.07 -12.99
CA ARG A 69 -16.87 -32.85 -12.44
C ARG A 69 -16.27 -32.46 -11.10
N ILE A 70 -16.09 -33.44 -10.21
CA ILE A 70 -15.43 -33.21 -8.91
C ILE A 70 -14.00 -32.70 -9.15
N GLY A 71 -13.23 -33.39 -10.00
CA GLY A 71 -11.87 -32.98 -10.33
C GLY A 71 -11.78 -31.54 -10.89
N LEU A 72 -12.69 -31.18 -11.81
CA LEU A 72 -12.78 -29.83 -12.36
C LEU A 72 -13.08 -28.79 -11.29
N SER A 73 -14.09 -29.02 -10.44
CA SER A 73 -14.46 -28.09 -9.37
C SER A 73 -13.34 -27.89 -8.36
N VAL A 74 -12.69 -28.98 -7.92
CA VAL A 74 -11.53 -28.88 -7.00
C VAL A 74 -10.40 -28.09 -7.65
N SER A 75 -10.06 -28.39 -8.91
CA SER A 75 -8.97 -27.70 -9.62
C SER A 75 -9.24 -26.19 -9.76
N VAL A 76 -10.49 -25.80 -10.04
CA VAL A 76 -10.88 -24.39 -10.11
C VAL A 76 -10.75 -23.70 -8.75
N VAL A 77 -11.20 -24.34 -7.68
CA VAL A 77 -11.07 -23.78 -6.32
C VAL A 77 -9.60 -23.64 -5.93
N VAL A 78 -8.76 -24.64 -6.21
CA VAL A 78 -7.31 -24.58 -5.95
C VAL A 78 -6.64 -23.48 -6.78
N LEU A 79 -6.95 -23.39 -8.07
CA LEU A 79 -6.42 -22.34 -8.93
C LEU A 79 -6.82 -20.95 -8.41
N PHE A 80 -8.08 -20.79 -7.98
CA PHE A 80 -8.56 -19.56 -7.38
C PHE A 80 -7.78 -19.19 -6.11
N LEU A 81 -7.53 -20.16 -5.23
CA LEU A 81 -6.72 -19.94 -4.02
C LEU A 81 -5.29 -19.53 -4.37
N LEU A 82 -4.66 -20.18 -5.36
CA LEU A 82 -3.31 -19.83 -5.82
C LEU A 82 -3.25 -18.42 -6.43
N ILE A 83 -4.23 -18.05 -7.26
CA ILE A 83 -4.33 -16.69 -7.80
C ILE A 83 -4.51 -15.67 -6.68
N SER A 84 -5.35 -15.98 -5.70
CA SER A 84 -5.57 -15.12 -4.54
C SER A 84 -4.27 -14.89 -3.76
N ILE A 85 -3.57 -15.97 -3.40
CA ILE A 85 -2.26 -15.91 -2.73
C ILE A 85 -1.24 -15.12 -3.56
N TYR A 86 -1.20 -15.33 -4.88
CA TYR A 86 -0.28 -14.63 -5.76
C TYR A 86 -0.54 -13.11 -5.81
N ILE A 87 -1.80 -12.71 -5.98
CA ILE A 87 -2.18 -11.29 -6.02
C ILE A 87 -1.92 -10.66 -4.64
N ASP A 88 -2.23 -11.37 -3.56
CA ASP A 88 -1.95 -10.94 -2.19
C ASP A 88 -0.44 -10.70 -2.00
N TYR A 89 0.39 -11.69 -2.30
CA TYR A 89 1.84 -11.56 -2.23
C TYR A 89 2.39 -10.40 -3.08
N LYS A 90 1.85 -10.23 -4.29
CA LYS A 90 2.35 -9.25 -5.26
C LYS A 90 1.88 -7.82 -5.01
N TYR A 91 0.69 -7.64 -4.44
CA TYR A 91 0.04 -6.32 -4.35
C TYR A 91 -0.42 -5.95 -2.94
N SER A 92 -0.17 -6.78 -1.92
CA SER A 92 -0.54 -6.51 -0.52
C SER A 92 -0.09 -5.13 -0.08
N HIS A 93 1.17 -4.79 -0.32
CA HIS A 93 1.76 -3.50 0.04
C HIS A 93 1.08 -2.30 -0.64
N VAL A 94 0.66 -2.44 -1.91
CA VAL A 94 -0.07 -1.38 -2.63
C VAL A 94 -1.47 -1.22 -2.03
N LEU A 95 -2.15 -2.34 -1.77
CA LEU A 95 -3.50 -2.35 -1.22
C LEU A 95 -3.52 -1.80 0.21
N GLU A 96 -2.56 -2.20 1.04
CA GLU A 96 -2.36 -1.70 2.39
C GLU A 96 -2.22 -0.18 2.40
N HIS A 97 -1.29 0.37 1.63
CA HIS A 97 -1.12 1.82 1.51
C HIS A 97 -2.40 2.51 1.02
N TYR A 98 -3.02 1.96 -0.02
CA TYR A 98 -4.24 2.53 -0.61
C TYR A 98 -5.40 2.59 0.41
N TYR A 99 -5.63 1.51 1.16
CA TYR A 99 -6.75 1.41 2.11
C TYR A 99 -6.47 2.08 3.46
N GLN A 100 -5.20 2.27 3.84
CA GLN A 100 -4.84 3.15 4.96
C GLN A 100 -5.11 4.61 4.62
N ARG A 101 -4.91 5.01 3.35
CA ARG A 101 -5.05 6.40 2.91
C ARG A 101 -6.48 6.82 2.60
N PHE A 102 -7.29 5.96 1.99
CA PHE A 102 -8.66 6.30 1.60
C PHE A 102 -9.71 5.54 2.45
N PRO A 103 -10.56 6.24 3.22
CA PRO A 103 -11.69 5.61 3.87
C PRO A 103 -12.68 5.08 2.83
N TYR A 104 -13.46 4.04 3.16
CA TYR A 104 -14.40 3.38 2.23
C TYR A 104 -15.36 4.32 1.51
N THR A 105 -15.78 5.41 2.17
CA THR A 105 -16.70 6.40 1.59
C THR A 105 -16.08 7.20 0.43
N ASN A 106 -14.74 7.23 0.34
CA ASN A 106 -13.97 8.05 -0.58
C ASN A 106 -12.97 7.21 -1.39
N LEU A 107 -13.31 5.95 -1.69
CA LEU A 107 -12.46 5.11 -2.55
C LEU A 107 -12.40 5.71 -3.95
N LEU A 108 -11.18 5.96 -4.41
CA LEU A 108 -10.89 6.44 -5.76
C LEU A 108 -10.83 5.26 -6.74
N HIS A 109 -11.15 5.51 -8.01
CA HIS A 109 -10.77 4.55 -9.04
C HIS A 109 -9.24 4.48 -9.16
N LEU A 110 -8.69 3.33 -9.59
CA LEU A 110 -7.24 3.16 -9.68
C LEU A 110 -6.57 4.23 -10.57
N SER A 111 -7.23 4.63 -11.65
CA SER A 111 -6.79 5.69 -12.56
C SER A 111 -6.82 7.09 -11.95
N GLU A 112 -7.61 7.30 -10.89
CA GLU A 112 -7.66 8.53 -10.12
C GLU A 112 -6.64 8.49 -8.99
N TYR A 113 -6.48 7.33 -8.34
CA TYR A 113 -5.44 7.08 -7.35
C TYR A 113 -4.03 7.30 -7.92
N SER A 114 -3.77 6.81 -9.13
CA SER A 114 -2.47 6.98 -9.80
C SER A 114 -2.12 8.44 -10.11
N LYS A 115 -3.09 9.35 -10.01
CA LYS A 115 -2.90 10.80 -10.20
C LYS A 115 -2.75 11.55 -8.88
N GLN A 116 -2.96 10.89 -7.74
CA GLN A 116 -2.82 11.53 -6.44
C GLN A 116 -1.33 11.69 -6.08
N PRO A 117 -0.90 12.86 -5.59
CA PRO A 117 0.39 13.02 -4.94
C PRO A 117 0.52 12.02 -3.79
N GLY A 118 1.64 11.34 -3.65
CA GLY A 118 1.86 10.30 -2.65
C GLY A 118 1.45 8.90 -3.04
N ASN A 119 0.90 8.68 -4.23
CA ASN A 119 0.49 7.33 -4.58
C ASN A 119 1.70 6.37 -4.63
N PHE A 120 1.51 5.17 -4.07
CA PHE A 120 2.53 4.16 -3.90
C PHE A 120 3.13 3.74 -5.25
N MET A 121 2.31 3.69 -6.31
CA MET A 121 2.74 3.19 -7.62
C MET A 121 3.82 4.07 -8.23
N THR A 122 3.63 5.40 -8.22
CA THR A 122 4.60 6.35 -8.78
C THR A 122 5.91 6.34 -7.98
N VAL A 123 5.84 6.33 -6.64
CA VAL A 123 7.04 6.28 -5.78
C VAL A 123 7.80 4.96 -5.99
N ASN A 124 7.10 3.83 -5.97
CA ASN A 124 7.71 2.51 -6.19
C ASN A 124 8.34 2.40 -7.59
N GLN A 125 7.68 2.88 -8.64
CA GLN A 125 8.24 2.86 -9.99
C GLN A 125 9.53 3.69 -10.09
N SER A 126 9.59 4.80 -9.38
CA SER A 126 10.76 5.69 -9.39
C SER A 126 11.92 5.07 -8.60
N LEU A 127 11.67 4.63 -7.37
CA LEU A 127 12.69 3.98 -6.53
C LEU A 127 13.19 2.66 -7.12
N LYS A 128 12.36 1.95 -7.88
CA LYS A 128 12.78 0.74 -8.60
C LYS A 128 13.81 1.03 -9.68
N LYS A 129 13.83 2.23 -10.29
CA LYS A 129 14.89 2.64 -11.22
C LYS A 129 16.23 2.74 -10.50
N ASP A 130 16.21 3.05 -9.22
CA ASP A 130 17.38 3.17 -8.34
C ASP A 130 17.73 1.84 -7.64
N GLY A 131 17.07 0.73 -8.04
CA GLY A 131 17.31 -0.60 -7.46
C GLY A 131 16.63 -0.85 -6.11
N ILE A 132 15.80 0.08 -5.63
CA ILE A 132 15.09 -0.03 -4.36
C ILE A 132 13.70 -0.61 -4.59
N GLN A 133 13.42 -1.77 -4.01
CA GLN A 133 12.08 -2.37 -4.04
C GLN A 133 11.25 -1.88 -2.86
N VAL A 134 10.14 -1.19 -3.12
CA VAL A 134 9.28 -0.65 -2.05
C VAL A 134 8.27 -1.69 -1.59
N HIS A 135 8.27 -1.98 -0.28
CA HIS A 135 7.38 -2.88 0.43
C HIS A 135 6.52 -2.15 1.47
N SER A 136 7.02 -1.06 2.05
CA SER A 136 6.23 -0.16 2.89
C SER A 136 6.53 1.29 2.53
N LEU A 137 5.51 2.12 2.64
CA LEU A 137 5.59 3.54 2.35
C LEU A 137 4.75 4.28 3.40
N VAL A 138 5.37 5.15 4.18
CA VAL A 138 4.66 6.01 5.11
C VAL A 138 4.86 7.46 4.66
N GLU A 139 3.76 8.14 4.36
CA GLU A 139 3.78 9.55 3.96
C GLU A 139 3.97 10.44 5.17
N GLY A 140 4.83 11.45 5.06
CA GLY A 140 5.07 12.38 6.14
C GLY A 140 4.15 13.60 6.22
N ASN A 141 3.33 13.84 5.20
CA ASN A 141 2.64 15.13 5.06
C ASN A 141 1.17 14.95 4.72
N THR A 142 0.36 14.59 5.72
CA THR A 142 -1.11 14.62 5.61
C THR A 142 -1.78 15.67 6.48
N ASP A 143 -1.06 16.26 7.43
CA ASP A 143 -1.62 17.29 8.30
C ASP A 143 -1.26 18.68 7.76
N ASN A 144 -2.28 19.33 7.19
CA ASN A 144 -2.33 20.71 6.70
C ASN A 144 -1.45 21.04 5.49
N LEU A 145 -2.09 20.97 4.32
CA LEU A 145 -1.73 21.77 3.13
C LEU A 145 -1.84 23.29 3.36
N ASP A 146 -2.31 23.73 4.52
CA ASP A 146 -2.44 25.14 4.90
C ASP A 146 -1.37 25.51 5.92
N SER A 147 -0.13 25.68 5.48
CA SER A 147 0.87 26.51 6.17
C SER A 147 2.08 26.70 5.25
N GLU A 148 2.23 27.92 4.78
CA GLU A 148 3.42 28.49 4.14
C GLU A 148 4.65 28.29 5.04
N ILE A 149 5.26 27.10 5.03
CA ILE A 149 6.66 26.97 5.45
C ILE A 149 7.49 27.42 4.24
N GLN A 150 7.68 28.73 4.20
CA GLN A 150 8.68 29.51 3.46
C GLN A 150 9.41 28.77 2.31
N GLY A 151 8.92 28.96 1.09
CA GLY A 151 9.76 28.90 -0.12
C GLY A 151 10.01 27.53 -0.75
N THR A 152 9.71 26.41 -0.08
CA THR A 152 9.88 25.08 -0.69
C THR A 152 8.67 24.72 -1.53
N SER A 153 8.89 24.54 -2.84
CA SER A 153 7.86 24.10 -3.79
C SER A 153 7.12 22.87 -3.26
N PHE A 154 5.79 22.96 -3.13
CA PHE A 154 4.84 21.88 -2.79
C PHE A 154 4.96 20.62 -3.66
N SER A 155 5.89 20.58 -4.61
CA SER A 155 6.25 19.40 -5.38
C SER A 155 7.04 18.37 -4.57
N GLN A 156 7.77 18.74 -3.52
CA GLN A 156 8.60 17.78 -2.78
C GLN A 156 7.88 17.23 -1.55
N MET A 157 7.90 15.91 -1.39
CA MET A 157 7.34 15.22 -0.21
C MET A 157 8.34 14.21 0.33
N ILE A 158 8.27 13.99 1.65
CA ILE A 158 9.08 12.99 2.34
C ILE A 158 8.28 11.70 2.49
N TYR A 159 8.95 10.60 2.14
CA TYR A 159 8.48 9.24 2.35
C TYR A 159 9.44 8.50 3.24
N TYR A 160 8.89 7.78 4.22
CA TYR A 160 9.62 6.76 4.96
C TYR A 160 9.35 5.41 4.29
N VAL A 161 10.39 4.88 3.66
CA VAL A 161 10.35 3.72 2.77
C VAL A 161 10.98 2.52 3.47
N ASN A 162 10.27 1.38 3.45
CA ASN A 162 10.74 0.09 3.97
C ASN A 162 11.21 0.11 5.44
N GLU A 163 10.79 1.12 6.21
CA GLU A 163 11.30 1.39 7.56
C GLU A 163 12.82 1.56 7.65
N ALA A 164 13.45 1.90 6.52
CA ALA A 164 14.90 1.92 6.37
C ALA A 164 15.41 3.22 5.76
N PHE A 165 14.63 3.87 4.89
CA PHE A 165 15.08 5.07 4.19
C PHE A 165 14.09 6.21 4.34
N TYR A 166 14.61 7.42 4.52
CA TYR A 166 13.86 8.63 4.26
C TYR A 166 14.19 9.09 2.84
N VAL A 167 13.16 9.42 2.07
CA VAL A 167 13.29 9.78 0.66
C VAL A 167 12.57 11.10 0.41
N ILE A 168 13.24 12.06 -0.22
CA ILE A 168 12.60 13.23 -0.80
C ILE A 168 12.23 12.90 -2.24
N PHE A 169 10.95 13.01 -2.55
CA PHE A 169 10.40 12.76 -3.87
C PHE A 169 9.82 14.04 -4.46
N ASP A 170 10.22 14.40 -5.68
CA ASP A 170 9.64 15.51 -6.44
C ASP A 170 8.49 15.01 -7.31
N TRP A 171 7.26 15.30 -6.88
CA TRP A 171 6.01 14.94 -7.54
C TRP A 171 5.80 15.60 -8.90
N LYS A 172 6.39 16.77 -9.14
CA LYS A 172 6.23 17.44 -10.44
C LYS A 172 7.08 16.77 -11.50
N LYS A 173 8.24 16.24 -11.12
CA LYS A 173 9.19 15.56 -12.01
C LYS A 173 9.08 14.03 -11.97
N GLU A 174 8.37 13.49 -10.97
CA GLU A 174 8.28 12.06 -10.69
C GLU A 174 9.65 11.40 -10.51
N ILE A 175 10.51 12.04 -9.71
CA ILE A 175 11.88 11.56 -9.42
C ILE A 175 12.17 11.56 -7.93
N VAL A 176 13.05 10.64 -7.54
CA VAL A 176 13.73 10.70 -6.24
C VAL A 176 14.79 11.80 -6.32
N VAL A 177 14.76 12.71 -5.36
CA VAL A 177 15.69 13.84 -5.29
C VAL A 177 16.90 13.47 -4.43
N THR A 178 16.63 12.93 -3.25
CA THR A 178 17.65 12.45 -2.31
C THR A 178 17.05 11.37 -1.42
N SER A 179 17.92 10.53 -0.87
CA SER A 179 17.58 9.53 0.13
C SER A 179 18.64 9.49 1.22
N VAL A 180 18.20 9.20 2.44
CA VAL A 180 19.09 8.99 3.59
C VAL A 180 18.68 7.71 4.29
N ASP A 181 19.67 6.89 4.65
CA ASP A 181 19.43 5.72 5.49
C ASP A 181 19.01 6.20 6.90
N ARG A 182 18.03 5.53 7.49
CA ARG A 182 17.57 5.82 8.85
C ARG A 182 18.72 5.85 9.86
N SER A 183 19.73 5.00 9.68
CA SER A 183 20.91 4.95 10.54
C SER A 183 21.80 6.19 10.45
N GLU A 184 21.74 6.94 9.35
CA GLU A 184 22.49 8.19 9.14
C GLU A 184 21.72 9.42 9.64
N LEU A 185 20.41 9.28 9.86
CA LEU A 185 19.53 10.37 10.29
C LEU A 185 19.97 11.05 11.61
N PRO A 186 20.43 10.34 12.65
CA PRO A 186 20.93 10.99 13.87
C PRO A 186 22.11 11.92 13.60
N THR A 187 23.05 11.50 12.73
CA THR A 187 24.20 12.33 12.36
C THR A 187 23.78 13.54 11.54
N LEU A 188 22.87 13.34 10.58
CA LEU A 188 22.32 14.43 9.78
C LEU A 188 21.62 15.47 10.68
N MET A 189 20.78 15.00 11.60
CA MET A 189 20.02 15.83 12.52
C MET A 189 20.92 16.62 13.47
N SER A 190 21.90 15.97 14.09
CA SER A 190 22.86 16.65 14.97
C SER A 190 23.67 17.73 14.24
N ASN A 191 24.06 17.48 12.99
CA ASN A 191 24.77 18.47 12.18
C ASN A 191 23.88 19.67 11.80
N LYS A 192 22.59 19.44 11.54
CA LYS A 192 21.63 20.49 11.14
C LYS A 192 21.18 21.35 12.31
N LEU A 193 20.94 20.74 13.46
CA LEU A 193 20.46 21.43 14.65
C LEU A 193 21.59 22.07 15.49
N ASP A 194 22.85 21.74 15.20
CA ASP A 194 24.00 22.05 16.07
C ASP A 194 23.77 21.54 17.52
N GLU A 195 23.06 20.42 17.63
CA GLU A 195 22.65 19.80 18.89
C GLU A 195 23.17 18.36 18.96
N LYS A 196 23.80 18.01 20.08
CA LYS A 196 24.21 16.63 20.35
C LYS A 196 23.10 15.87 21.03
N GLY A 197 22.93 14.62 20.63
CA GLY A 197 21.88 13.77 21.19
C GLY A 197 21.64 12.53 20.33
N SER A 198 20.46 11.95 20.50
CA SER A 198 20.09 10.72 19.80
C SER A 198 18.59 10.69 19.49
N ILE A 199 18.25 10.08 18.36
CA ILE A 199 16.86 9.79 18.03
C ILE A 199 16.45 8.55 18.82
N ILE A 200 15.49 8.72 19.73
CA ILE A 200 14.99 7.66 20.62
C ILE A 200 13.70 7.02 20.09
N TYR A 201 13.02 7.68 19.16
CA TYR A 201 11.78 7.17 18.57
C TYR A 201 11.57 7.71 17.15
N TYR A 202 11.02 6.86 16.29
CA TYR A 202 10.70 7.17 14.90
C TYR A 202 9.22 6.89 14.67
N GLU A 203 8.51 7.85 14.07
CA GLU A 203 7.08 7.75 13.79
C GLU A 203 6.78 8.40 12.43
N GLY A 204 6.82 7.61 11.35
CA GLY A 204 6.72 8.15 9.99
C GLY A 204 7.83 9.17 9.74
N ASN A 205 7.48 10.41 9.41
CA ASN A 205 8.41 11.53 9.25
C ASN A 205 8.61 12.36 10.53
N PHE A 206 8.14 11.88 11.67
CA PHE A 206 8.43 12.50 12.95
C PHE A 206 9.51 11.70 13.66
N VAL A 207 10.38 12.43 14.35
CA VAL A 207 11.42 11.85 15.20
C VAL A 207 11.37 12.49 16.57
N THR A 208 11.53 11.67 17.60
CA THR A 208 11.75 12.16 18.96
C THR A 208 13.24 12.13 19.23
N PHE A 209 13.83 13.29 19.43
CA PHE A 209 15.24 13.46 19.74
C PHE A 209 15.39 13.72 21.23
N ARG A 210 16.41 13.10 21.83
CA ARG A 210 16.82 13.35 23.20
C ARG A 210 18.20 13.99 23.18
N ASP A 211 18.30 15.17 23.76
CA ASP A 211 19.58 15.90 23.88
C ASP A 211 20.48 15.30 24.97
N GLU A 212 21.68 15.89 25.15
CA GLU A 212 22.63 15.47 26.19
C GLU A 212 22.13 15.74 27.63
N LEU A 213 21.18 16.67 27.82
CA LEU A 213 20.58 16.99 29.12
C LEU A 213 19.43 16.04 29.48
N GLY A 214 18.98 15.23 28.54
CA GLY A 214 17.89 14.28 28.69
C GLY A 214 16.52 14.86 28.32
N GLU A 215 16.46 16.10 27.82
CA GLU A 215 15.22 16.71 27.33
C GLU A 215 14.83 16.05 26.00
N THR A 216 13.53 15.84 25.82
CA THR A 216 13.00 15.19 24.61
C THR A 216 12.17 16.17 23.80
N THR A 217 12.54 16.33 22.53
CA THR A 217 11.88 17.23 21.59
C THR A 217 11.40 16.43 20.38
N LYS A 218 10.17 16.69 19.94
CA LYS A 218 9.60 16.07 18.74
C LYS A 218 9.86 16.98 17.55
N TYR A 219 10.51 16.45 16.53
CA TYR A 219 10.79 17.15 15.27
C TYR A 219 10.00 16.52 14.13
N LYS A 220 9.58 17.37 13.20
CA LYS A 220 9.05 16.97 11.89
C LYS A 220 10.16 17.08 10.86
N ILE A 221 10.41 16.00 10.12
CA ILE A 221 11.33 16.03 8.99
C ILE A 221 10.59 16.69 7.82
N VAL A 222 11.21 17.70 7.20
CA VAL A 222 10.68 18.47 6.08
C VAL A 222 11.71 18.57 4.95
N PRO A 223 11.29 18.64 3.68
CA PRO A 223 12.21 18.84 2.57
C PRO A 223 12.55 20.34 2.42
N VAL A 224 13.84 20.70 2.34
CA VAL A 224 14.34 22.06 2.09
C VAL A 224 15.48 22.00 1.08
N ASP A 225 15.34 22.73 -0.04
CA ASP A 225 16.38 22.86 -1.09
C ASP A 225 17.00 21.52 -1.57
N ASN A 226 16.17 20.49 -1.76
CA ASN A 226 16.58 19.12 -2.14
C ASN A 226 17.31 18.34 -1.02
N ASP A 227 17.24 18.80 0.21
CA ASP A 227 17.82 18.17 1.40
C ASP A 227 16.78 18.06 2.53
N PHE A 228 17.11 17.34 3.59
CA PHE A 228 16.26 17.21 4.77
C PHE A 228 16.54 18.31 5.78
N ASP A 229 15.48 18.81 6.41
CA ASP A 229 15.53 19.71 7.56
C ASP A 229 14.59 19.22 8.67
N PHE A 230 14.75 19.73 9.89
CA PHE A 230 14.07 19.26 11.10
C PHE A 230 13.39 20.42 11.83
N VAL A 231 12.06 20.44 11.80
CA VAL A 231 11.26 21.49 12.44
C VAL A 231 10.82 21.05 13.84
N ASP A 232 11.22 21.80 14.86
CA ASP A 232 10.80 21.61 16.25
C ASP A 232 9.29 21.89 16.41
N LEU A 233 8.53 20.87 16.81
CA LEU A 233 7.09 20.97 17.02
C LEU A 233 6.70 21.54 18.39
N SER A 234 7.62 21.59 19.35
CA SER A 234 7.38 22.17 20.67
C SER A 234 7.23 23.69 20.63
N ARG A 235 7.81 24.35 19.61
CA ARG A 235 7.78 25.80 19.40
C ARG A 235 6.67 26.29 18.47
N SER A 236 5.94 25.38 17.82
CA SER A 236 4.89 25.67 16.82
C SER A 236 3.60 26.31 17.38
N ASN A 237 3.53 26.60 18.69
CA ASN A 237 2.35 27.19 19.36
C ASN A 237 2.58 28.61 19.90
N ARG A 238 3.59 29.36 19.45
CA ARG A 238 3.69 30.78 19.78
C ARG A 238 3.10 31.63 18.64
N PRO A 239 2.00 32.36 18.89
CA PRO A 239 1.38 33.25 17.90
C PRO A 239 2.30 34.39 17.48
#